data_AF-A0A356B3J7-F1
#
_entry.id   AF-A0A356B3J7-F1
#
_cell.length_a   1.000
_cell.length_b   1.000
_cell.length_c   1.000
_cell.angle_alpha   90.00
_cell.angle_beta   90.00
_cell.angle_gamma   90.00
#
_symmetry.space_group_name_H-M   'P 1'
#
loop_
_entity.id
_entity.type
_entity.pdbx_description
1 polymer ?
#
loop_
_entity_poly.entity_id
_entity_poly.type
_entity_poly.pdbx_seq_one_letter_code
_entity_poly.pdbx_strand_id
1 'polypeptide(L)' 'MWKCPKCGRSFQNTNQNHFCDRPPQTIDEYILEQPEQVQPLLNQVRDTLRATLPDATERISWRMPTYHNKR' A
#
# COMPACT_ATOMS: atom_id res chain seq x y z
N MET A 1 -23.08 -12.32 -11.86
CA MET A 1 -21.76 -12.36 -11.19
C MET A 1 -20.71 -12.46 -12.29
N TRP A 2 -20.06 -11.34 -12.62
CA TRP A 2 -19.03 -11.30 -13.65
C TRP A 2 -17.65 -11.53 -13.00
N LYS A 3 -16.80 -12.35 -13.62
CA LYS A 3 -15.43 -12.57 -13.15
C LYS A 3 -14.47 -11.71 -13.96
N CYS A 4 -13.61 -10.96 -13.28
CA CYS A 4 -12.56 -10.21 -13.96
C CYS A 4 -11.56 -11.18 -14.61
N PRO A 5 -11.28 -11.05 -15.92
CA PRO A 5 -10.34 -11.94 -16.60
C PRO A 5 -8.89 -11.75 -16.15
N LYS A 6 -8.56 -10.58 -15.56
CA LYS A 6 -7.19 -10.28 -15.09
C LYS A 6 -6.90 -10.82 -13.70
N CYS A 7 -7.83 -10.70 -12.75
CA CYS A 7 -7.60 -11.08 -11.35
C CYS A 7 -8.53 -12.18 -10.81
N GLY A 8 -9.46 -12.69 -11.61
CA GLY A 8 -10.35 -13.81 -11.24
C GLY A 8 -11.43 -13.49 -10.21
N ARG A 9 -11.43 -12.29 -9.61
CA ARG A 9 -12.44 -11.86 -8.62
C ARG A 9 -13.83 -11.74 -9.25
N SER A 10 -14.83 -12.15 -8.48
CA SER A 10 -16.24 -12.06 -8.82
C SER A 10 -16.83 -10.72 -8.38
N PHE A 11 -17.54 -10.07 -9.29
CA PHE A 11 -18.17 -8.78 -9.09
C PHE A 11 -19.67 -8.85 -9.40
N GLN A 12 -20.45 -7.94 -8.81
CA GLN A 12 -21.90 -7.88 -9.04
C GLN A 12 -22.20 -7.45 -10.48
N ASN A 13 -21.50 -6.41 -10.96
CA ASN A 13 -21.71 -5.81 -12.27
C ASN A 13 -20.59 -6.19 -13.26
N THR A 14 -20.94 -6.29 -14.53
CA THR A 14 -19.98 -6.48 -15.63
C THR A 14 -19.07 -5.26 -15.75
N ASN A 15 -17.76 -5.47 -15.94
CA ASN A 15 -16.77 -4.40 -16.07
C ASN A 15 -16.76 -3.40 -14.89
N GLN A 16 -17.10 -3.86 -13.67
CA GLN A 16 -17.02 -3.01 -12.48
C GLN A 16 -15.59 -2.48 -12.30
N ASN A 17 -15.43 -1.17 -12.11
CA ASN A 17 -14.12 -0.55 -11.86
C ASN A 17 -13.51 -1.11 -10.58
N HIS A 18 -12.29 -1.63 -10.69
CA HIS A 18 -11.50 -2.14 -9.57
C HIS A 18 -10.02 -2.17 -9.93
N PHE A 19 -9.16 -2.15 -8.91
CA PHE A 19 -7.74 -2.46 -9.06
C PHE A 19 -7.56 -3.96 -9.05
N CYS A 20 -6.92 -4.51 -10.08
CA CYS A 20 -6.66 -5.96 -10.19
C CYS A 20 -5.56 -6.42 -9.23
N ASP A 21 -4.61 -5.53 -8.94
CA ASP A 21 -3.45 -5.83 -8.11
C ASP A 21 -3.84 -6.00 -6.65
N ARG A 22 -3.09 -6.87 -5.95
CA ARG A 22 -3.20 -6.97 -4.51
C ARG A 22 -2.70 -5.65 -3.91
N PRO A 23 -3.41 -5.06 -2.94
CA PRO A 23 -2.87 -3.92 -2.21
C PRO A 23 -1.67 -4.38 -1.36
N PRO A 24 -0.61 -3.56 -1.25
CA PRO A 24 0.49 -3.87 -0.35
C PRO A 24 -0.04 -3.98 1.08
N GLN A 25 0.47 -4.92 1.86
CA GLN A 25 0.07 -5.13 3.25
C GLN A 25 0.99 -4.40 4.22
N THR A 26 2.23 -4.12 3.81
CA THR A 26 3.24 -3.44 4.61
C THR A 26 3.82 -2.25 3.86
N ILE A 27 4.44 -1.34 4.60
CA ILE A 27 5.18 -0.22 3.97
C ILE A 27 6.40 -0.74 3.20
N ASP A 28 7.02 -1.85 3.63
CA ASP A 28 8.09 -2.52 2.88
C ASP A 28 7.62 -3.01 1.51
N GLU A 29 6.48 -3.71 1.45
CA GLU A 29 5.87 -4.14 0.20
C GLU A 29 5.54 -2.93 -0.69
N TYR A 30 4.97 -1.87 -0.10
CA TYR A 30 4.67 -0.65 -0.84
C TYR A 30 5.93 -0.03 -1.47
N ILE A 31 7.06 0.01 -0.75
CA ILE A 31 8.32 0.55 -1.25
C ILE A 31 8.91 -0.35 -2.34
N LEU A 32 8.90 -1.67 -2.16
CA LEU A 32 9.42 -2.63 -3.15
C LEU A 32 8.65 -2.59 -4.47
N GLU A 33 7.36 -2.27 -4.44
CA GLU A 33 6.53 -2.09 -5.64
C GLU A 33 6.86 -0.81 -6.43
N GLN A 34 7.62 0.13 -5.86
CA GLN A 34 8.00 1.37 -6.54
C GLN A 34 9.22 1.18 -7.46
N PRO A 35 9.40 2.06 -8.46
CA PRO A 35 10.61 2.07 -9.27
C PRO A 35 11.87 2.12 -8.39
N GLU A 36 12.88 1.32 -8.75
CA GLU A 36 14.12 1.14 -7.97
C GLU A 36 14.78 2.47 -7.57
N GLN A 37 14.76 3.45 -8.46
CA GLN A 37 15.34 4.78 -8.26
C GLN A 37 14.64 5.59 -7.14
N VAL A 38 13.38 5.29 -6.84
CA VAL A 38 12.54 6.00 -5.86
C VAL A 38 12.60 5.31 -4.49
N GLN A 39 12.90 4.01 -4.44
CA GLN A 39 12.93 3.25 -3.18
C GLN A 39 13.89 3.85 -2.13
N PRO A 40 15.11 4.32 -2.47
CA PRO A 40 16.00 4.96 -1.50
C PRO A 40 15.38 6.22 -0.87
N LEU A 41 14.67 7.03 -1.65
CA LEU A 41 14.02 8.25 -1.18
C LEU A 41 12.86 7.93 -0.22
N LEU A 42 12.06 6.91 -0.52
CA LEU A 42 10.96 6.49 0.34
C LEU A 42 11.46 5.89 1.66
N ASN A 43 12.54 5.11 1.62
CA ASN A 43 13.19 4.63 2.83
C ASN A 43 13.70 5.80 3.69
N GLN A 44 14.31 6.82 3.08
CA GLN A 44 14.75 8.01 3.82
C GLN A 44 13.59 8.73 4.52
N VAL A 45 12.45 8.89 3.85
CA VAL A 45 11.25 9.47 4.45
C VAL A 45 10.76 8.61 5.63
N ARG A 46 10.69 7.29 5.44
CA ARG A 46 10.26 6.36 6.48
C ARG A 46 11.18 6.39 7.70
N ASP A 47 12.49 6.40 7.50
CA ASP A 47 13.48 6.47 8.58
C ASP A 47 13.36 7.78 9.36
N THR A 48 13.14 8.89 8.65
CA THR A 48 12.88 10.20 9.27
C THR A 48 11.61 10.16 10.13
N LEU A 49 10.54 9.54 9.64
CA LEU A 49 9.29 9.40 10.38
C LEU A 49 9.45 8.49 11.61
N ARG A 50 10.18 7.38 11.50
CA ARG A 50 10.47 6.49 12.65
C ARG A 50 11.29 7.18 13.73
N ALA A 51 12.27 8.00 13.33
CA ALA A 51 13.09 8.75 14.27
C ALA A 51 12.32 9.87 14.97
N THR A 52 11.42 10.54 14.25
CA THR A 52 10.62 11.67 14.79
C THR A 52 9.37 11.23 15.54
N LEU A 53 8.81 10.06 15.21
CA LEU A 53 7.58 9.51 15.76
C LEU A 53 7.79 8.04 16.22
N PRO A 54 8.63 7.79 17.24
CA PRO A 54 9.01 6.43 17.64
C PRO A 54 7.83 5.57 18.09
N ASP A 55 6.76 6.18 18.59
CA ASP A 55 5.56 5.50 19.07
C ASP A 55 4.49 5.29 17.99
N ALA A 56 4.69 5.84 16.78
CA ALA A 56 3.74 5.69 15.69
C ALA A 56 3.76 4.26 15.14
N THR A 57 2.56 3.69 14.95
CA THR A 57 2.41 2.39 14.30
C THR A 57 2.30 2.57 12.79
N GLU A 58 3.11 1.80 12.06
CA GLU A 58 3.07 1.72 10.59
C GLU A 58 1.95 0.80 10.11
N ARG A 59 1.19 1.25 9.11
CA ARG A 59 0.15 0.44 8.44
C ARG A 59 -0.07 0.90 7.01
N ILE A 60 -0.76 0.08 6.21
CA ILE A 60 -1.31 0.49 4.92
C ILE A 60 -2.79 0.86 5.10
N SER A 61 -3.18 2.05 4.65
CA SER A 61 -4.58 2.48 4.56
C SER A 61 -4.82 3.03 3.17
N TRP A 62 -5.91 2.61 2.52
CA TRP A 62 -6.22 3.03 1.13
C TRP A 62 -5.05 2.85 0.16
N ARG A 63 -4.28 1.76 0.34
CA ARG A 63 -3.05 1.42 -0.42
C ARG A 63 -1.87 2.38 -0.22
N MET A 64 -1.90 3.23 0.80
CA MET A 64 -0.84 4.19 1.11
C MET A 64 -0.20 3.92 2.48
N PRO A 65 1.13 4.13 2.63
CA PRO A 65 1.79 4.17 3.93
C PRO A 65 1.09 5.16 4.86
N THR A 66 0.78 4.72 6.07
CA THR A 66 0.10 5.52 7.08
C THR A 66 0.76 5.30 8.44
N TYR A 67 1.01 6.39 9.14
CA TYR A 67 1.61 6.40 10.47
C TYR A 67 0.55 6.88 11.46
N HIS A 68 0.22 6.03 12.43
CA HIS A 68 -0.87 6.31 13.37
C HIS A 68 -0.35 6.31 14.81
N ASN A 69 -0.62 7.38 15.54
CA ASN A 69 -0.33 7.46 16.97
C ASN A 69 -1.33 6.59 17.76
N LYS A 70 -0.84 5.79 18.70
CA LYS A 70 -1.69 5.17 19.71
C LYS A 70 -2.03 6.25 20.74
N ARG A 71 -3.21 6.88 20.58
CA ARG A 71 -3.80 7.69 21.65
C ARG A 71 -4.06 6.85 22.89
#